data_AF-A0A149UW01-F1
#
_entry.id   AF-A0A149UW01-F1
#
_cell.length_a   1.000
_cell.length_b   1.000
_cell.length_c   1.000
_cell.angle_alpha   90.00
_cell.angle_beta   90.00
_cell.angle_gamma   90.00
#
_symmetry.space_group_name_H-M   'P 1'
#
loop_
_entity.id
_entity.type
_entity.pdbx_description
1 polymer ?
#
loop_
_entity_poly.entity_id
_entity_poly.type
_entity_poly.pdbx_seq_one_letter_code
_entity_poly.pdbx_strand_id
1 'polypeptide(L)'
;MQQRAGILHPHLLRFSAASENSAERLPHLIMLLKYRLHQLEHTDFLEMFLPEEEWNNVDPEWRIRHKIYKWSTHTGLLVKNFPKETINKKISDFSVVIEFMKSQFLRELELGRKVWIWKSSVPSSLSNIKKLHDILKEYGPNKLLWVQTANNEHLPGTVDQIEADLWCGYIKKPSEHWKGHWSEDADWFELLKNALQIYPELDGYSEGTQSIESAPQKCSSEQEGAVHILSNIASLQLNIPNLSLENIQFPSEISGWDSLKHVNIIMAVEEYFKTSLSADDFDKTQTVPSFISVINRLMQTS
;
A
#
# COMPACT_ATOMS: atom_id res chain seq x y z
N MET A 1 -14.78 9.26 13.16
CA MET A 1 -15.09 8.09 12.29
C MET A 1 -14.88 8.38 10.80
N GLN A 2 -15.03 9.62 10.31
CA GLN A 2 -14.89 9.98 8.88
C GLN A 2 -13.45 10.17 8.36
N GLN A 3 -12.40 10.08 9.20
CA GLN A 3 -11.00 10.14 8.77
C GLN A 3 -10.34 8.77 8.50
N ARG A 4 -11.05 7.67 8.73
CA ARG A 4 -10.57 6.29 8.44
C ARG A 4 -10.83 5.85 6.99
N ALA A 5 -11.31 6.76 6.15
CA ALA A 5 -11.99 6.47 4.91
C ALA A 5 -11.09 6.57 3.65
N GLY A 6 -9.95 7.26 3.73
CA GLY A 6 -9.03 7.42 2.60
C GLY A 6 -7.92 6.35 2.52
N ILE A 7 -7.73 5.56 3.57
CA ILE A 7 -6.74 4.48 3.64
C ILE A 7 -7.55 3.20 3.73
N LEU A 8 -7.35 2.26 2.80
CA LEU A 8 -7.88 0.90 2.95
C LEU A 8 -7.55 0.40 4.36
N HIS A 9 -8.52 -0.19 5.05
CA HIS A 9 -8.25 -0.88 6.32
C HIS A 9 -6.98 -1.74 6.14
N PRO A 10 -6.05 -1.82 7.11
CA PRO A 10 -4.78 -2.54 6.91
C PRO A 10 -4.97 -3.98 6.43
N HIS A 11 -6.10 -4.62 6.77
CA HIS A 11 -6.47 -5.97 6.31
C HIS A 11 -7.13 -6.03 4.92
N LEU A 12 -7.30 -4.90 4.24
CA LEU A 12 -7.83 -4.80 2.88
C LEU A 12 -6.72 -4.31 1.97
N LEU A 13 -6.28 -5.11 1.01
CA LEU A 13 -5.14 -4.76 0.16
C LEU A 13 -5.55 -4.80 -1.31
N ARG A 14 -5.45 -3.66 -1.99
CA ARG A 14 -5.75 -3.56 -3.41
C ARG A 14 -4.54 -4.04 -4.22
N PHE A 15 -4.79 -4.73 -5.32
CA PHE A 15 -3.75 -4.86 -6.33
C PHE A 15 -3.37 -3.48 -6.89
N SER A 16 -2.13 -3.07 -6.63
CA SER A 16 -1.60 -1.76 -7.02
C SER A 16 -1.10 -1.71 -8.47
N ALA A 17 -1.19 -2.81 -9.22
CA ALA A 17 -0.64 -2.90 -10.57
C ALA A 17 -1.32 -1.92 -11.54
N ALA A 18 -0.65 -0.83 -11.91
CA ALA A 18 -1.05 0.03 -13.02
C ALA A 18 -0.50 -0.55 -14.33
N SER A 19 -1.41 -0.95 -15.23
CA SER A 19 -1.12 -1.13 -16.66
C SER A 19 -1.78 0.04 -17.39
N GLU A 20 -1.12 0.55 -18.43
CA GLU A 20 -1.65 1.62 -19.29
C GLU A 20 -2.99 1.24 -19.91
N ASN A 21 -3.15 -0.04 -20.25
CA ASN A 21 -4.41 -0.60 -20.71
C ASN A 21 -5.14 -1.32 -19.58
N SER A 22 -6.29 -0.78 -19.16
CA SER A 22 -7.13 -1.35 -18.11
C SER A 22 -7.61 -2.77 -18.41
N ALA A 23 -7.79 -3.13 -19.70
CA ALA A 23 -8.16 -4.48 -20.11
C ALA A 23 -7.03 -5.51 -19.91
N GLU A 24 -5.78 -5.07 -19.91
CA GLU A 24 -4.60 -5.94 -19.78
C GLU A 24 -4.13 -6.09 -18.32
N ARG A 25 -4.66 -5.28 -17.39
CA ARG A 25 -4.25 -5.31 -15.97
C ARG A 25 -4.40 -6.70 -15.34
N LEU A 26 -5.52 -7.37 -15.56
CA LEU A 26 -5.78 -8.69 -14.96
C LEU A 26 -4.87 -9.78 -15.54
N PRO A 27 -4.75 -9.94 -16.87
CA PRO A 27 -3.76 -10.85 -17.46
C PRO A 27 -2.33 -10.63 -16.97
N HIS A 28 -1.86 -9.37 -16.92
CA HIS A 28 -0.52 -9.05 -16.44
C HIS A 28 -0.33 -9.34 -14.96
N LEU A 29 -1.32 -9.05 -14.11
CA LEU A 29 -1.29 -9.42 -12.70
C LEU A 29 -1.22 -10.94 -12.51
N ILE A 30 -2.06 -11.68 -13.21
CA ILE A 30 -2.04 -13.15 -13.20
C ILE A 30 -0.67 -13.67 -13.59
N MET A 31 -0.05 -13.11 -14.63
CA MET A 31 1.29 -13.50 -15.06
C MET A 31 2.35 -13.20 -14.00
N LEU A 32 2.34 -11.98 -13.43
CA LEU A 32 3.23 -11.56 -12.35
C LEU A 32 3.16 -12.49 -11.14
N LEU A 33 1.95 -12.80 -10.68
CA LEU A 33 1.73 -13.71 -9.56
C LEU A 33 2.09 -15.14 -9.92
N LYS A 34 1.80 -15.62 -11.13
CA LYS A 34 2.19 -16.98 -11.52
C LYS A 34 3.72 -17.18 -11.50
N TYR A 35 4.47 -16.14 -11.85
CA TYR A 35 5.93 -16.16 -11.81
C TYR A 35 6.53 -15.62 -10.51
N ARG A 36 5.75 -15.50 -9.42
CA ARG A 36 6.26 -15.02 -8.11
C ARG A 36 7.02 -13.71 -8.17
N LEU A 37 6.55 -12.80 -9.02
CA LEU A 37 7.16 -11.48 -9.24
C LEU A 37 8.65 -11.58 -9.62
N HIS A 38 9.03 -12.68 -10.29
CA HIS A 38 10.41 -12.94 -10.65
C HIS A 38 11.00 -11.78 -11.48
N GLN A 39 12.16 -11.30 -11.03
CA GLN A 39 12.92 -10.21 -11.64
C GLN A 39 12.18 -8.87 -11.73
N LEU A 40 11.11 -8.64 -10.95
CA LEU A 40 10.36 -7.39 -10.98
C LEU A 40 11.23 -6.16 -10.66
N GLU A 41 12.23 -6.33 -9.80
CA GLU A 41 13.22 -5.33 -9.41
C GLU A 41 14.37 -5.16 -10.40
N HIS A 42 14.61 -6.14 -11.28
CA HIS A 42 15.84 -6.21 -12.03
C HIS A 42 15.96 -5.01 -12.98
N THR A 43 17.03 -4.23 -12.83
CA THR A 43 17.21 -2.93 -13.47
C THR A 43 17.13 -2.98 -15.00
N ASP A 44 17.62 -4.06 -15.63
CA ASP A 44 17.51 -4.26 -17.08
C ASP A 44 16.06 -4.31 -17.59
N PHE A 45 15.11 -4.70 -16.74
CA PHE A 45 13.69 -4.73 -17.08
C PHE A 45 12.93 -3.50 -16.62
N LEU A 46 13.59 -2.53 -15.98
CA LEU A 46 12.97 -1.30 -15.52
C LEU A 46 13.28 -0.14 -16.48
N GLU A 47 12.31 0.78 -16.58
CA GLU A 47 12.49 2.05 -17.28
C GLU A 47 11.71 3.17 -16.59
N MET A 48 12.28 4.36 -16.61
CA MET A 48 11.60 5.59 -16.22
C MET A 48 10.85 6.14 -17.44
N PHE A 49 9.58 6.49 -17.25
CA PHE A 49 8.76 7.05 -18.33
C PHE A 49 7.83 8.13 -17.78
N LEU A 50 7.36 8.99 -18.68
CA LEU A 50 6.38 10.01 -18.37
C LEU A 50 5.04 9.63 -19.03
N PRO A 51 4.03 9.19 -18.27
CA PRO A 51 2.72 8.84 -18.82
C PRO A 51 2.11 10.01 -19.58
N GLU A 52 1.41 9.74 -20.68
CA GLU A 52 0.75 10.79 -21.49
C GLU A 52 -0.24 11.64 -20.66
N GLU A 53 -0.90 11.01 -19.68
CA GLU A 53 -1.81 11.67 -18.75
C GLU A 53 -1.12 12.70 -17.85
N GLU A 54 0.19 12.59 -17.63
CA GLU A 54 0.94 13.55 -16.82
C GLU A 54 1.37 14.77 -17.65
N TRP A 55 1.35 14.73 -18.99
CA TRP A 55 1.97 15.78 -19.82
C TRP A 55 1.39 17.18 -19.62
N ASN A 56 0.12 17.26 -19.19
CA ASN A 56 -0.57 18.52 -18.93
C ASN A 56 -0.63 18.89 -17.44
N ASN A 57 -0.02 18.09 -16.56
CA ASN A 57 0.00 18.39 -15.13
C ASN A 57 0.99 19.52 -14.84
N VAL A 58 0.65 20.35 -13.85
CA VAL A 58 1.50 21.50 -13.43
C VAL A 58 2.87 21.02 -12.96
N ASP A 59 2.91 19.86 -12.29
CA ASP A 59 4.11 19.21 -11.80
C ASP A 59 4.07 17.72 -12.21
N PRO A 60 4.47 17.39 -13.44
CA PRO A 60 4.33 16.04 -13.94
C PRO A 60 5.34 15.10 -13.25
N GLU A 61 4.93 13.86 -13.01
CA GLU A 61 5.69 12.89 -12.24
C GLU A 61 6.29 11.80 -13.14
N TRP A 62 7.58 11.48 -12.95
CA TRP A 62 8.14 10.27 -13.53
C TRP A 62 7.47 9.03 -12.93
N ARG A 63 7.21 8.02 -13.76
CA ARG A 63 6.81 6.69 -13.30
C ARG A 63 7.88 5.69 -13.65
N ILE A 64 7.97 4.62 -12.87
CA ILE A 64 8.82 3.48 -13.20
C ILE A 64 7.94 2.33 -13.71
N ARG A 65 8.38 1.68 -14.79
CA ARG A 65 7.67 0.59 -15.45
C ARG A 65 8.56 -0.61 -15.65
N HIS A 66 7.99 -1.79 -15.49
CA HIS A 66 8.59 -3.04 -15.92
C HIS A 66 8.29 -3.30 -17.40
N LYS A 67 9.34 -3.42 -18.23
CA LYS A 67 9.27 -3.50 -19.70
C LYS A 67 8.41 -4.66 -20.21
N ILE A 68 8.47 -5.82 -19.54
CA ILE A 68 7.75 -7.04 -19.91
C ILE A 68 6.32 -7.02 -19.38
N TYR A 69 6.15 -6.97 -18.06
CA TYR A 69 4.83 -7.04 -17.41
C TYR A 69 3.96 -5.80 -17.60
N LYS A 70 4.51 -4.70 -18.12
CA LYS A 70 3.86 -3.38 -18.23
C LYS A 70 3.26 -2.88 -16.91
N TRP A 71 3.73 -3.44 -15.80
CA TRP A 71 3.44 -2.96 -14.45
C TRP A 71 4.19 -1.64 -14.24
N SER A 72 3.51 -0.66 -13.68
CA SER A 72 4.13 0.61 -13.30
C SER A 72 3.69 1.04 -11.91
N THR A 73 4.51 1.89 -11.30
CA THR A 73 4.19 2.56 -10.04
C THR A 73 4.68 4.01 -10.07
N HIS A 74 4.03 4.83 -9.24
CA HIS A 74 4.46 6.19 -8.95
C HIS A 74 5.83 6.17 -8.27
N THR A 75 6.65 7.16 -8.60
CA THR A 75 7.99 7.39 -8.06
C THR A 75 8.04 8.57 -7.10
N GLY A 76 7.05 9.46 -7.10
CA GLY A 76 7.10 10.76 -6.41
C GLY A 76 8.17 11.71 -6.98
N LEU A 77 8.89 11.33 -8.04
CA LEU A 77 9.95 12.13 -8.64
C LEU A 77 9.37 13.07 -9.69
N LEU A 78 9.22 14.35 -9.32
CA LEU A 78 8.71 15.38 -10.22
C LEU A 78 9.72 15.74 -11.31
N VAL A 79 9.25 15.90 -12.55
CA VAL A 79 10.07 16.25 -13.73
C VAL A 79 10.88 17.53 -13.52
N LYS A 80 10.32 18.53 -12.83
CA LYS A 80 11.03 19.80 -12.52
C LYS A 80 12.32 19.61 -11.71
N ASN A 81 12.37 18.57 -10.89
CA ASN A 81 13.51 18.27 -10.01
C ASN A 81 14.46 17.25 -10.63
N PHE A 82 13.97 16.44 -11.56
CA PHE A 82 14.71 15.35 -12.18
C PHE A 82 14.58 15.41 -13.71
N PRO A 83 15.48 16.10 -14.40
CA PRO A 83 15.50 16.13 -15.85
C PRO A 83 15.66 14.73 -16.47
N LYS A 84 15.23 14.57 -17.72
CA LYS A 84 15.25 13.29 -18.45
C LYS A 84 16.66 12.69 -18.54
N GLU A 85 17.69 13.52 -18.56
CA GLU A 85 19.09 13.14 -18.67
C GLU A 85 19.61 12.46 -17.40
N THR A 86 18.98 12.70 -16.25
CA THR A 86 19.43 12.21 -14.94
C THR A 86 18.50 11.19 -14.33
N ILE A 87 17.21 11.16 -14.71
CA ILE A 87 16.21 10.28 -14.07
C ILE A 87 16.56 8.80 -14.17
N ASN A 88 17.17 8.34 -15.26
CA ASN A 88 17.56 6.93 -15.40
C ASN A 88 18.61 6.48 -14.36
N LYS A 89 19.37 7.41 -13.78
CA LYS A 89 20.30 7.11 -12.68
C LYS A 89 19.56 6.70 -11.41
N LYS A 90 18.26 6.98 -11.30
CA LYS A 90 17.41 6.58 -10.17
C LYS A 90 16.86 5.17 -10.27
N ILE A 91 17.02 4.48 -11.41
CA ILE A 91 16.50 3.11 -11.56
C ILE A 91 17.09 2.15 -10.52
N SER A 92 18.38 2.28 -10.17
CA SER A 92 18.99 1.47 -9.11
C SER A 92 18.35 1.69 -7.74
N ASP A 93 18.05 2.95 -7.40
CA ASP A 93 17.41 3.31 -6.13
C ASP A 93 16.01 2.67 -6.06
N PHE A 94 15.26 2.71 -7.17
CA PHE A 94 13.94 2.09 -7.25
C PHE A 94 13.95 0.57 -7.33
N SER A 95 15.00 -0.05 -7.87
CA SER A 95 15.17 -1.51 -7.84
C SER A 95 15.12 -2.00 -6.39
N VAL A 96 15.81 -1.33 -5.47
CA VAL A 96 15.82 -1.69 -4.04
C VAL A 96 14.43 -1.53 -3.42
N VAL A 97 13.73 -0.44 -3.74
CA VAL A 97 12.36 -0.20 -3.25
C VAL A 97 11.40 -1.27 -3.78
N ILE A 98 11.49 -1.61 -5.07
CA ILE A 98 10.67 -2.64 -5.70
C ILE A 98 10.96 -4.01 -5.09
N GLU A 99 12.22 -4.34 -4.83
CA GLU A 99 12.62 -5.58 -4.16
C GLU A 99 12.05 -5.68 -2.75
N PHE A 100 12.10 -4.58 -1.99
CA PHE A 100 11.48 -4.50 -0.68
C PHE A 100 9.96 -4.66 -0.76
N MET A 101 9.28 -3.87 -1.60
CA MET A 101 7.83 -3.96 -1.79
C MET A 101 7.39 -5.34 -2.26
N LYS A 102 8.15 -5.97 -3.16
CA LYS A 102 7.96 -7.35 -3.62
C LYS A 102 8.02 -8.31 -2.43
N SER A 103 9.06 -8.21 -1.61
CA SER A 103 9.26 -9.10 -0.44
C SER A 103 8.13 -8.95 0.58
N GLN A 104 7.71 -7.71 0.87
CA GLN A 104 6.56 -7.46 1.76
C GLN A 104 5.27 -8.02 1.17
N PHE A 105 4.99 -7.75 -0.10
CA PHE A 105 3.80 -8.23 -0.77
C PHE A 105 3.72 -9.77 -0.79
N LEU A 106 4.84 -10.46 -1.09
CA LEU A 106 4.92 -11.92 -1.07
C LEU A 106 4.69 -12.49 0.34
N ARG A 107 5.23 -11.83 1.36
CA ARG A 107 4.99 -12.20 2.76
C ARG A 107 3.53 -12.04 3.16
N GLU A 108 2.89 -10.95 2.77
CA GLU A 108 1.46 -10.74 3.04
C GLU A 108 0.59 -11.80 2.38
N LEU A 109 0.95 -12.21 1.16
CA LEU A 109 0.31 -13.33 0.48
C LEU A 109 0.53 -14.66 1.22
N GLU A 110 1.73 -14.92 1.73
CA GLU A 110 2.00 -16.14 2.50
C GLU A 110 1.19 -16.21 3.80
N LEU A 111 1.06 -15.07 4.50
CA LEU A 111 0.31 -14.98 5.74
C LEU A 111 -1.21 -15.12 5.54
N GLY A 112 -1.75 -14.67 4.40
CA GLY A 112 -3.18 -14.74 4.09
C GLY A 112 -4.08 -13.98 5.08
N ARG A 113 -3.53 -12.97 5.77
CA ARG A 113 -4.21 -12.17 6.80
C ARG A 113 -4.94 -10.94 6.23
N LYS A 114 -5.12 -10.90 4.91
CA LYS A 114 -5.71 -9.77 4.20
C LYS A 114 -6.72 -10.26 3.17
N VAL A 115 -7.74 -9.43 2.94
CA VAL A 115 -8.64 -9.56 1.79
C VAL A 115 -8.04 -8.75 0.64
N TRP A 116 -7.69 -9.44 -0.43
CA TRP A 116 -7.22 -8.81 -1.65
C TRP A 116 -8.39 -8.24 -2.43
N ILE A 117 -8.28 -7.00 -2.88
CA ILE A 117 -9.36 -6.34 -3.65
C ILE A 117 -8.94 -6.21 -5.10
N TRP A 118 -9.72 -6.84 -5.99
CA TRP A 118 -9.65 -6.62 -7.42
C TRP A 118 -10.77 -5.68 -7.87
N LYS A 119 -10.38 -4.52 -8.39
CA LYS A 119 -11.29 -3.47 -8.91
C LYS A 119 -10.79 -3.01 -10.26
N SER A 120 -11.67 -2.97 -11.25
CA SER A 120 -11.36 -2.51 -12.60
C SER A 120 -12.53 -1.73 -13.19
N SER A 121 -12.22 -0.72 -14.00
CA SER A 121 -13.22 -0.02 -14.82
C SER A 121 -13.67 -0.85 -16.02
N VAL A 122 -12.88 -1.86 -16.40
CA VAL A 122 -13.22 -2.85 -17.44
C VAL A 122 -13.78 -4.10 -16.77
N PRO A 123 -14.97 -4.57 -17.17
CA PRO A 123 -15.54 -5.81 -16.65
C PRO A 123 -14.55 -6.98 -16.77
N SER A 124 -14.32 -7.67 -15.66
CA SER A 124 -13.51 -8.89 -15.63
C SER A 124 -14.45 -10.10 -15.70
N SER A 125 -14.09 -11.15 -16.44
CA SER A 125 -14.90 -12.37 -16.44
C SER A 125 -14.71 -13.16 -15.15
N LEU A 126 -15.76 -13.80 -14.65
CA LEU A 126 -15.69 -14.67 -13.48
C LEU A 126 -14.62 -15.76 -13.65
N SER A 127 -14.45 -16.32 -14.85
CA SER A 127 -13.40 -17.31 -15.14
C SER A 127 -11.99 -16.77 -14.86
N ASN A 128 -11.69 -15.52 -15.23
CA ASN A 128 -10.38 -14.94 -14.96
C ASN A 128 -10.19 -14.56 -13.48
N ILE A 129 -11.26 -14.16 -12.80
CA ILE A 129 -11.23 -13.90 -11.35
C ILE A 129 -10.98 -15.18 -10.56
N LYS A 130 -11.61 -16.30 -10.94
CA LYS A 130 -11.32 -17.60 -10.35
C LYS A 130 -9.87 -18.02 -10.56
N LYS A 131 -9.32 -17.82 -11.77
CA LYS A 131 -7.88 -18.05 -12.02
C LYS A 131 -6.98 -17.20 -11.12
N LEU A 132 -7.31 -15.93 -10.91
CA LEU A 132 -6.58 -15.07 -9.98
C LEU A 132 -6.66 -15.64 -8.55
N HIS A 133 -7.86 -15.99 -8.10
CA HIS A 133 -8.07 -16.59 -6.77
C HIS A 133 -7.29 -17.90 -6.58
N ASP A 134 -7.30 -18.78 -7.57
CA ASP A 134 -6.52 -20.03 -7.56
C ASP A 134 -5.03 -19.77 -7.37
N ILE A 135 -4.47 -18.80 -8.09
CA ILE A 135 -3.06 -18.42 -7.93
C ILE A 135 -2.79 -17.85 -6.54
N LEU A 136 -3.69 -17.02 -5.99
CA LEU A 136 -3.51 -16.48 -4.63
C LEU A 136 -3.48 -17.60 -3.57
N LYS A 137 -4.31 -18.64 -3.73
CA LYS A 137 -4.30 -19.81 -2.84
C LYS A 137 -2.98 -20.60 -2.90
N GLU A 138 -2.21 -20.50 -3.99
CA GLU A 138 -0.88 -21.12 -4.07
C GLU A 138 0.17 -20.42 -3.18
N TYR A 139 -0.08 -19.19 -2.75
CA TYR A 139 0.79 -18.48 -1.81
C TYR A 139 0.43 -18.72 -0.35
N GLY A 140 -0.85 -18.84 -0.04
CA GLY A 140 -1.36 -18.90 1.34
C GLY A 140 -2.89 -18.82 1.36
N PRO A 141 -3.51 -18.75 2.56
CA PRO A 141 -4.98 -18.75 2.72
C PRO A 141 -5.60 -17.38 2.37
N ASN A 142 -5.30 -16.90 1.16
CA ASN A 142 -5.69 -15.58 0.67
C ASN A 142 -7.16 -15.51 0.31
N LYS A 143 -7.77 -14.38 0.66
CA LYS A 143 -9.16 -14.06 0.36
C LYS A 143 -9.20 -13.04 -0.77
N LEU A 144 -10.19 -13.13 -1.66
CA LEU A 144 -10.36 -12.22 -2.79
C LEU A 144 -11.77 -11.59 -2.79
N LEU A 145 -11.81 -10.26 -2.83
CA LEU A 145 -12.99 -9.46 -3.10
C LEU A 145 -12.90 -8.90 -4.53
N TRP A 146 -13.75 -9.42 -5.42
CA TRP A 146 -13.91 -8.92 -6.78
C TRP A 146 -15.00 -7.85 -6.83
N VAL A 147 -14.65 -6.64 -7.27
CA VAL A 147 -15.59 -5.51 -7.35
C VAL A 147 -16.21 -5.40 -8.75
N GLN A 148 -17.53 -5.32 -8.80
CA GLN A 148 -18.34 -5.10 -9.99
C GLN A 148 -19.24 -3.87 -9.88
N THR A 149 -19.81 -3.47 -11.02
CA THR A 149 -20.88 -2.46 -11.06
C THR A 149 -22.19 -3.07 -10.57
N ALA A 150 -22.83 -2.40 -9.62
CA ALA A 150 -24.15 -2.71 -9.09
C ALA A 150 -25.23 -2.62 -10.18
N ASN A 151 -26.29 -3.40 -10.01
CA ASN A 151 -27.46 -3.43 -10.88
C ASN A 151 -28.75 -3.59 -10.04
N ASN A 152 -29.89 -3.85 -10.68
CA ASN A 152 -31.16 -3.99 -9.97
C ASN A 152 -31.25 -5.23 -9.07
N GLU A 153 -30.44 -6.25 -9.35
CA GLU A 153 -30.38 -7.50 -8.58
C GLU A 153 -29.34 -7.41 -7.46
N HIS A 154 -28.26 -6.65 -7.68
CA HIS A 154 -27.15 -6.48 -6.75
C HIS A 154 -26.94 -5.00 -6.42
N LEU A 155 -27.47 -4.60 -5.26
CA LEU A 155 -27.47 -3.21 -4.83
C LEU A 155 -26.06 -2.70 -4.48
N PRO A 156 -25.77 -1.40 -4.62
CA PRO A 156 -24.49 -0.84 -4.20
C PRO A 156 -24.21 -1.06 -2.70
N GLY A 157 -22.96 -1.39 -2.38
CA GLY A 157 -22.50 -1.68 -1.03
C GLY A 157 -22.69 -3.13 -0.59
N THR A 158 -23.31 -3.99 -1.40
CA THR A 158 -23.53 -5.41 -1.05
C THR A 158 -22.37 -6.30 -1.46
N VAL A 159 -22.32 -7.49 -0.86
CA VAL A 159 -21.37 -8.57 -1.14
C VAL A 159 -22.12 -9.87 -1.33
N ASP A 160 -21.74 -10.63 -2.35
CA ASP A 160 -22.24 -11.99 -2.60
C ASP A 160 -21.09 -12.99 -2.49
N GLN A 161 -21.35 -14.14 -1.90
CA GLN A 161 -20.41 -15.24 -1.91
C GLN A 161 -20.42 -15.93 -3.27
N ILE A 162 -19.25 -16.08 -3.88
CA ILE A 162 -19.10 -16.84 -5.13
C ILE A 162 -18.63 -18.26 -4.83
N GLU A 163 -17.64 -18.40 -3.95
CA GLU A 163 -17.13 -19.66 -3.40
C GLU A 163 -16.41 -19.37 -2.06
N ALA A 164 -15.83 -20.40 -1.44
CA ALA A 164 -15.00 -20.20 -0.25
C ALA A 164 -13.87 -19.19 -0.55
N ASP A 165 -13.69 -18.20 0.32
CA ASP A 165 -12.67 -17.15 0.23
C ASP A 165 -12.71 -16.24 -1.03
N LEU A 166 -13.75 -16.37 -1.88
CA LEU A 166 -13.98 -15.49 -3.03
C LEU A 166 -15.38 -14.87 -3.01
N TRP A 167 -15.40 -13.55 -2.99
CA TRP A 167 -16.60 -12.74 -2.87
C TRP A 167 -16.70 -11.72 -4.00
N CYS A 168 -17.93 -11.38 -4.38
CA CYS A 168 -18.22 -10.33 -5.33
C CYS A 168 -18.88 -9.14 -4.62
N GLY A 169 -18.23 -7.98 -4.66
CA GLY A 169 -18.73 -6.73 -4.13
C GLY A 169 -19.31 -5.83 -5.21
N TYR A 170 -20.35 -5.06 -4.90
CA TYR A 170 -21.01 -4.20 -5.87
C TYR A 170 -20.94 -2.73 -5.47
N ILE A 171 -20.59 -1.87 -6.42
CA ILE A 171 -20.60 -0.42 -6.27
C ILE A 171 -21.32 0.23 -7.44
N LYS A 172 -21.88 1.41 -7.24
CA LYS A 172 -22.42 2.25 -8.30
C LYS A 172 -21.34 2.42 -9.37
N LYS A 173 -21.79 2.40 -10.63
CA LYS A 173 -20.92 2.75 -11.75
C LYS A 173 -20.40 4.17 -11.48
N PRO A 174 -19.10 4.37 -11.34
CA PRO A 174 -18.59 5.72 -11.11
C PRO A 174 -18.89 6.58 -12.32
N SER A 175 -19.14 7.87 -12.09
CA SER A 175 -19.02 8.86 -13.14
C SER A 175 -17.59 8.85 -13.70
N GLU A 176 -17.35 9.51 -14.84
CA GLU A 176 -16.07 9.50 -15.58
C GLU A 176 -14.81 9.85 -14.77
N HIS A 177 -14.94 10.26 -13.50
CA HIS A 177 -13.88 10.66 -12.57
C HIS A 177 -13.11 9.49 -11.93
N TRP A 178 -13.23 8.27 -12.45
CA TRP A 178 -12.49 7.11 -11.94
C TRP A 178 -11.00 7.09 -12.31
N LYS A 179 -10.45 8.20 -12.83
CA LYS A 179 -9.02 8.35 -13.08
C LYS A 179 -8.27 8.42 -11.75
N GLY A 180 -7.90 7.27 -11.21
CA GLY A 180 -6.86 7.13 -10.19
C GLY A 180 -7.23 7.46 -8.74
N HIS A 181 -8.27 8.27 -8.48
CA HIS A 181 -8.59 8.71 -7.13
C HIS A 181 -9.57 7.79 -6.40
N TRP A 182 -9.38 7.72 -5.07
CA TRP A 182 -10.28 7.08 -4.12
C TRP A 182 -11.70 7.58 -4.36
N SER A 183 -12.64 6.67 -4.66
CA SER A 183 -14.04 7.02 -4.61
C SER A 183 -14.42 7.08 -3.13
N GLU A 184 -14.58 8.28 -2.57
CA GLU A 184 -15.19 8.50 -1.25
C GLU A 184 -16.71 8.21 -1.25
N ASP A 185 -17.19 7.51 -2.27
CA ASP A 185 -18.59 7.18 -2.45
C ASP A 185 -19.08 6.30 -1.29
N ALA A 186 -20.25 6.64 -0.73
CA ALA A 186 -20.80 5.98 0.45
C ALA A 186 -20.95 4.46 0.30
N ASP A 187 -21.21 3.98 -0.91
CA ASP A 187 -21.32 2.56 -1.23
C ASP A 187 -19.97 1.82 -1.27
N TRP A 188 -18.86 2.53 -1.55
CA TRP A 188 -17.53 1.94 -1.38
C TRP A 188 -17.26 1.63 0.09
N PHE A 189 -17.61 2.54 1.00
CA PHE A 189 -17.46 2.30 2.43
C PHE A 189 -18.32 1.17 2.95
N GLU A 190 -19.60 1.15 2.55
CA GLU A 190 -20.50 0.08 2.97
C GLU A 190 -20.03 -1.28 2.42
N LEU A 191 -19.51 -1.31 1.19
CA LEU A 191 -18.89 -2.52 0.63
C LEU A 191 -17.71 -3.00 1.49
N LEU A 192 -16.77 -2.12 1.83
CA LEU A 192 -15.59 -2.51 2.61
C LEU A 192 -15.97 -3.01 4.01
N LYS A 193 -16.95 -2.36 4.64
CA LYS A 193 -17.49 -2.76 5.93
C LYS A 193 -18.14 -4.15 5.87
N ASN A 194 -19.00 -4.38 4.88
CA ASN A 194 -19.66 -5.67 4.69
C ASN A 194 -18.64 -6.76 4.35
N ALA A 195 -17.57 -6.43 3.61
CA ALA A 195 -16.50 -7.37 3.31
C ALA A 195 -15.71 -7.79 4.56
N LEU A 196 -15.44 -6.87 5.49
CA LEU A 196 -14.74 -7.18 6.74
C LEU A 196 -15.59 -8.03 7.70
N GLN A 197 -16.91 -7.79 7.74
CA GLN A 197 -17.83 -8.59 8.57
C GLN A 197 -17.86 -10.08 8.21
N ILE A 198 -17.46 -10.44 6.98
CA ILE A 198 -17.32 -11.84 6.55
C ILE A 198 -16.18 -12.55 7.30
N TYR A 199 -15.13 -11.80 7.67
CA TYR A 199 -13.89 -12.32 8.23
C TYR A 199 -13.63 -11.69 9.60
N PRO A 200 -14.42 -12.01 10.63
CA PRO A 200 -14.28 -11.43 11.96
C PRO A 200 -12.91 -11.71 12.60
N GLU A 201 -12.20 -12.76 12.16
CA GLU A 201 -10.83 -13.03 12.58
C GLU A 201 -9.83 -11.96 12.12
N LEU A 202 -10.15 -11.21 11.06
CA LEU A 202 -9.34 -10.09 10.59
C LEU A 202 -9.60 -8.82 11.41
N ASP A 203 -10.82 -8.63 11.92
CA ASP A 203 -11.11 -7.55 12.87
C ASP A 203 -10.49 -7.81 14.26
N GLY A 204 -10.31 -9.10 14.61
CA GLY A 204 -9.77 -9.58 15.89
C GLY A 204 -8.26 -9.46 16.08
N TYR A 205 -7.47 -9.12 15.04
CA TYR A 205 -6.02 -8.83 15.20
C TYR A 205 -5.72 -7.48 15.87
N SER A 206 -6.72 -6.90 16.54
CA SER A 206 -6.56 -5.88 17.58
C SER A 206 -6.28 -6.47 18.98
N GLU A 207 -6.18 -7.80 19.13
CA GLU A 207 -5.75 -8.44 20.38
C GLU A 207 -4.25 -8.28 20.63
N GLY A 208 -3.95 -7.07 21.08
CA GLY A 208 -2.67 -6.60 21.61
C GLY A 208 -2.80 -5.22 22.28
N THR A 209 -3.97 -4.57 22.21
CA THR A 209 -4.31 -3.49 23.13
C THR A 209 -4.88 -4.12 24.40
N GLN A 210 -4.01 -4.68 25.24
CA GLN A 210 -4.37 -4.76 26.66
C GLN A 210 -4.70 -3.33 27.08
N SER A 211 -5.93 -3.14 27.53
CA SER A 211 -6.35 -1.98 28.30
C SER A 211 -5.35 -1.77 29.43
N ILE A 212 -4.37 -0.90 29.20
CA ILE A 212 -3.61 -0.30 30.29
C ILE A 212 -4.64 0.58 30.98
N GLU A 213 -5.22 0.05 32.06
CA GLU A 213 -5.85 0.85 33.07
C GLU A 213 -4.97 2.07 33.32
N SER A 214 -5.59 3.24 33.21
CA SER A 214 -5.03 4.55 33.44
C SER A 214 -4.38 4.63 34.83
N ALA A 215 -3.11 4.24 34.90
CA ALA A 215 -2.18 4.69 35.91
C ALA A 215 -1.47 5.93 35.35
N PRO A 216 -1.23 6.97 36.14
CA PRO A 216 -0.58 8.20 35.67
C PRO A 216 0.84 7.87 35.22
N GLN A 217 1.05 7.73 33.92
CA GLN A 217 2.32 7.36 33.33
C GLN A 217 3.27 8.55 33.45
N LYS A 218 4.39 8.32 34.16
CA LYS A 218 5.52 9.24 34.26
C LYS A 218 5.99 9.61 32.84
N CYS A 219 5.84 10.88 32.50
CA CYS A 219 6.56 11.54 31.43
C CYS A 219 8.07 11.46 31.77
N SER A 220 8.85 10.68 31.02
CA SER A 220 10.31 10.59 31.22
C SER A 220 11.02 10.38 29.90
N SER A 221 11.96 11.29 29.58
CA SER A 221 13.17 11.27 28.72
C SER A 221 13.35 10.27 27.55
N GLU A 222 12.79 9.06 27.61
CA GLU A 222 12.93 8.01 26.58
C GLU A 222 12.05 8.28 25.35
N GLN A 223 10.83 8.80 25.55
CA GLN A 223 9.96 9.21 24.44
C GLN A 223 10.56 10.35 23.62
N GLU A 224 11.27 11.29 24.27
CA GLU A 224 12.00 12.37 23.60
C GLU A 224 13.11 11.82 22.69
N GLY A 225 13.75 10.71 23.08
CA GLY A 225 14.80 10.05 22.31
C GLY A 225 14.30 9.40 21.01
N ALA A 226 13.22 8.61 21.07
CA ALA A 226 12.68 7.95 19.88
C ALA A 226 12.05 8.94 18.89
N VAL A 227 11.36 9.98 19.40
CA VAL A 227 10.84 11.07 18.56
C VAL A 227 11.99 11.77 17.85
N HIS A 228 13.08 12.09 18.56
CA HIS A 228 14.24 12.75 17.99
C HIS A 228 14.94 11.88 16.93
N ILE A 229 15.12 10.57 17.16
CA ILE A 229 15.70 9.65 16.17
C ILE A 229 14.86 9.61 14.90
N LEU A 230 13.55 9.36 15.03
CA LEU A 230 12.67 9.29 13.86
C LEU A 230 12.61 10.63 13.12
N SER A 231 12.57 11.74 13.86
CA SER A 231 12.58 13.10 13.31
C SER A 231 13.86 13.37 12.51
N ASN A 232 15.03 12.92 12.99
CA ASN A 232 16.29 13.07 12.27
C ASN A 232 16.35 12.22 11.00
N ILE A 233 15.94 10.95 11.08
CA ILE A 233 15.91 10.07 9.91
C ILE A 233 14.93 10.63 8.87
N ALA A 234 13.72 11.03 9.29
CA ALA A 234 12.72 11.62 8.41
C ALA A 234 13.20 12.96 7.81
N SER A 235 13.82 13.83 8.61
CA SER A 235 14.43 15.08 8.17
C SER A 235 15.41 14.86 7.02
N LEU A 236 16.31 13.87 7.16
CA LEU A 236 17.28 13.50 6.13
C LEU A 236 16.60 12.96 4.86
N GLN A 237 15.65 12.04 5.01
CA GLN A 237 14.99 11.41 3.87
C GLN A 237 14.06 12.36 3.11
N LEU A 238 13.41 13.28 3.81
CA LEU A 238 12.47 14.26 3.24
C LEU A 238 13.15 15.56 2.82
N ASN A 239 14.41 15.77 3.21
CA ASN A 239 15.14 17.01 3.02
C ASN A 239 14.41 18.21 3.66
N ILE A 240 13.84 18.01 4.85
CA ILE A 240 13.14 19.04 5.63
C ILE A 240 13.98 19.31 6.89
N PRO A 241 14.75 20.41 6.92
CA PRO A 241 15.59 20.71 8.07
C PRO A 241 14.75 20.96 9.32
N ASN A 242 15.19 20.41 10.45
CA ASN A 242 14.54 20.55 11.77
C ASN A 242 13.07 20.07 11.79
N LEU A 243 12.73 19.04 11.01
CA LEU A 243 11.42 18.40 11.09
C LEU A 243 11.17 17.90 12.53
N SER A 244 10.03 18.25 13.11
CA SER A 244 9.56 17.73 14.40
C SER A 244 8.28 16.92 14.22
N LEU A 245 8.25 15.74 14.86
CA LEU A 245 7.14 14.79 14.77
C LEU A 245 6.25 14.76 16.01
N GLU A 246 6.50 15.61 17.01
CA GLU A 246 5.85 15.54 18.34
C GLU A 246 4.31 15.62 18.30
N ASN A 247 3.75 16.33 17.33
CA ASN A 247 2.30 16.55 17.21
C ASN A 247 1.71 16.00 15.90
N ILE A 248 2.47 15.20 15.17
CA ILE A 248 2.02 14.61 13.90
C ILE A 248 1.36 13.27 14.20
N GLN A 249 0.18 13.04 13.63
CA GLN A 249 -0.52 11.76 13.77
C GLN A 249 -0.19 10.83 12.61
N PHE A 250 -0.12 11.38 11.39
CA PHE A 250 0.05 10.58 10.18
C PHE A 250 1.22 11.10 9.34
N PRO A 251 2.03 10.20 8.75
CA PRO A 251 3.08 10.59 7.80
C PRO A 251 2.60 11.53 6.70
N SER A 252 1.40 11.28 6.15
CA SER A 252 0.78 12.07 5.08
C SER A 252 0.51 13.53 5.44
N GLU A 253 0.55 13.91 6.72
CA GLU A 253 0.43 15.31 7.15
C GLU A 253 1.72 16.11 6.86
N ILE A 254 2.83 15.42 6.58
CA ILE A 254 4.12 16.02 6.29
C ILE A 254 4.32 16.08 4.77
N SER A 255 4.56 17.29 4.28
CA SER A 255 4.82 17.53 2.86
C SER A 255 5.99 16.67 2.36
N GLY A 256 5.76 15.93 1.27
CA GLY A 256 6.76 15.05 0.68
C GLY A 256 6.91 13.68 1.34
N TRP A 257 6.21 13.38 2.44
CA TRP A 257 6.19 12.04 3.01
C TRP A 257 5.16 11.15 2.29
N ASP A 258 5.51 10.76 1.06
CA ASP A 258 4.75 9.81 0.25
C ASP A 258 5.11 8.35 0.57
N SER A 259 4.50 7.39 -0.12
CA SER A 259 4.76 5.96 0.09
C SER A 259 6.22 5.56 -0.15
N LEU A 260 6.91 6.22 -1.08
CA LEU A 260 8.32 5.93 -1.35
C LEU A 260 9.20 6.46 -0.22
N LYS A 261 9.00 7.71 0.19
CA LYS A 261 9.73 8.29 1.31
C LYS A 261 9.44 7.56 2.60
N HIS A 262 8.23 7.05 2.77
CA HIS A 262 7.88 6.18 3.87
C HIS A 262 8.73 4.91 3.89
N VAL A 263 8.85 4.20 2.76
CA VAL A 263 9.73 3.04 2.64
C VAL A 263 11.19 3.42 2.89
N ASN A 264 11.69 4.52 2.33
CA ASN A 264 13.08 4.95 2.56
C ASN A 264 13.37 5.27 4.03
N ILE A 265 12.39 5.86 4.75
CA ILE A 265 12.51 6.13 6.18
C ILE A 265 12.55 4.82 6.97
N ILE A 266 11.70 3.85 6.61
CA ILE A 266 11.70 2.51 7.22
C ILE A 266 13.05 1.81 7.00
N MET A 267 13.56 1.84 5.76
CA MET A 267 14.88 1.27 5.43
C MET A 267 16.01 1.96 6.19
N ALA A 268 15.97 3.29 6.32
CA ALA A 268 16.96 4.04 7.09
C ALA A 268 16.89 3.74 8.60
N VAL A 269 15.70 3.42 9.12
CA VAL A 269 15.52 2.93 10.49
C VAL A 269 16.15 1.55 10.67
N GLU A 270 15.88 0.61 9.75
CA GLU A 270 16.50 -0.73 9.75
C GLU A 270 18.03 -0.64 9.72
N GLU A 271 18.58 0.23 8.86
CA GLU A 271 20.01 0.49 8.76
C GLU A 271 20.57 1.07 10.07
N TYR A 272 19.90 2.08 10.65
CA TYR A 272 20.33 2.73 11.89
C TYR A 272 20.45 1.74 13.05
N PHE A 273 19.46 0.85 13.21
CA PHE A 273 19.44 -0.15 14.28
C PHE A 273 20.08 -1.49 13.89
N LYS A 274 20.60 -1.63 12.66
CA LYS A 274 21.19 -2.86 12.12
C LYS A 274 20.29 -4.09 12.30
N THR A 275 18.99 -3.92 12.06
CA THR A 275 17.98 -4.97 12.20
C THR A 275 17.01 -4.95 11.03
N SER A 276 16.13 -5.95 10.95
CA SER A 276 15.00 -5.98 10.02
C SER A 276 13.69 -5.90 10.78
N LEU A 277 12.79 -5.05 10.32
CA LEU A 277 11.46 -4.87 10.88
C LEU A 277 10.53 -6.02 10.49
N SER A 278 9.68 -6.43 11.43
CA SER A 278 8.63 -7.42 11.15
C SER A 278 7.45 -6.80 10.40
N ALA A 279 6.52 -7.62 9.88
CA ALA A 279 5.33 -7.11 9.20
C ALA A 279 4.43 -6.35 10.17
N ASP A 280 4.34 -6.83 11.40
CA ASP A 280 3.63 -6.16 12.49
C ASP A 280 4.25 -4.77 12.80
N ASP A 281 5.57 -4.65 12.70
CA ASP A 281 6.23 -3.35 12.86
C ASP A 281 5.93 -2.42 11.68
N PHE A 282 5.86 -2.95 10.46
CA PHE A 282 5.50 -2.17 9.27
C PHE A 282 4.08 -1.61 9.37
N ASP A 283 3.11 -2.43 9.79
CA ASP A 283 1.74 -1.96 10.01
C ASP A 283 1.69 -0.85 11.08
N LYS A 284 2.55 -0.94 12.10
CA LYS A 284 2.71 0.12 13.11
C LYS A 284 3.38 1.37 12.57
N THR A 285 4.10 1.34 11.45
CA THR A 285 4.69 2.56 10.88
C THR A 285 3.66 3.50 10.22
N GLN A 286 2.43 3.03 9.98
CA GLN A 286 1.38 3.81 9.30
C GLN A 286 0.92 5.07 10.08
N THR A 287 1.20 5.13 11.39
CA THR A 287 1.00 6.34 12.19
C THR A 287 2.31 6.74 12.83
N VAL A 288 2.53 8.04 12.99
CA VAL A 288 3.77 8.55 13.61
C VAL A 288 3.90 8.07 15.07
N PRO A 289 2.85 8.08 15.92
CA PRO A 289 2.95 7.56 17.29
C PRO A 289 3.30 6.06 17.36
N SER A 290 2.70 5.23 16.50
CA SER A 290 3.02 3.80 16.45
C SER A 290 4.40 3.54 15.87
N PHE A 291 4.86 4.35 14.90
CA PHE A 291 6.23 4.28 14.40
C PHE A 291 7.23 4.64 15.52
N ILE A 292 6.97 5.69 16.31
CA ILE A 292 7.77 6.03 17.50
C ILE A 292 7.81 4.87 18.49
N SER A 293 6.71 4.13 18.68
CA SER A 293 6.69 2.92 19.52
C SER A 293 7.61 1.82 18.98
N VAL A 294 7.64 1.61 17.66
CA VAL A 294 8.59 0.68 17.01
C VAL A 294 10.02 1.11 17.29
N ILE A 295 10.36 2.39 17.13
CA ILE A 295 11.69 2.94 17.41
C ILE A 295 12.08 2.75 18.89
N ASN A 296 11.18 3.07 19.81
CA ASN A 296 11.41 2.86 21.25
C ASN A 296 11.75 1.40 21.56
N ARG A 297 11.00 0.46 20.99
CA ARG A 297 11.28 -0.97 21.16
C ARG A 297 12.65 -1.33 20.60
N LEU A 298 13.01 -0.82 19.41
CA LEU A 298 14.34 -1.07 18.82
C LEU A 298 15.48 -0.51 19.67
N MET A 299 15.31 0.67 20.28
CA MET A 299 16.28 1.26 21.20
C MET A 299 16.51 0.39 22.44
N GLN A 300 15.52 -0.37 22.90
CA GLN A 300 15.65 -1.26 24.06
C GLN A 300 16.35 -2.57 23.75
N THR A 301 16.36 -2.98 22.47
CA THR A 301 16.93 -4.25 22.00
C THR A 301 18.30 -4.11 21.34
N SER A 302 18.77 -2.87 21.12
CA SER A 302 20.05 -2.55 20.45
C SER A 302 21.13 -2.22 21.47
#